data_AF-A0A091H8P2-F1
#
_entry.id   AF-A0A091H8P2-F1
#
_cell.length_a   1.000
_cell.length_b   1.000
_cell.length_c   1.000
_cell.angle_alpha   90.00
_cell.angle_beta   90.00
_cell.angle_gamma   90.00
#
_symmetry.space_group_name_H-M   'P 1'
#
loop_
_entity.id
_entity.type
_entity.pdbx_description
1 polymer ?
#
loop_
_entity_poly.entity_id
_entity_poly.type
_entity_poly.pdbx_seq_one_letter_code
_entity_poly.pdbx_strand_id
1 'polypeptide(L)'
;LEGEAFPTRCPVLFQMSVSQPQSGRGVPCLRCRGTCAGFEPHSWRKICKSCKCSQEDHSLSSDLEDDRKIGRLLSDSKYATLTARVKGGDGVRIYKRNRMIITNPIVSRKDPTFDTITYEWAPPGLTQKLAMQYMELIPKEMQPVAGTDGAYYRRRQLMRQLPLYDQDPSQCRGLSEDELKLMEDFVKKYKAEALGVGEVALPGQGGSGKEEGKSQDKSIAAGKPPESTNGALEPAPAEGHYRCETCKQTVPGDCPVVYAD
;
A
#
# COMPACT_ATOMS: atom_id res chain seq x y z
N LEU A 1 -18.06 -5.70 -66.70
CA LEU A 1 -19.21 -4.96 -66.11
C LEU A 1 -19.95 -5.99 -65.25
N GLU A 2 -19.30 -6.44 -64.17
CA GLU A 2 -19.45 -5.93 -62.79
C GLU A 2 -20.78 -6.32 -62.13
N GLY A 3 -20.68 -6.88 -60.92
CA GLY A 3 -21.80 -7.25 -60.04
C GLY A 3 -21.69 -8.69 -59.52
N GLU A 4 -20.66 -9.03 -58.75
CA GLU A 4 -20.62 -9.00 -57.26
C GLU A 4 -21.54 -10.03 -56.57
N ALA A 5 -20.90 -10.80 -55.68
CA ALA A 5 -21.44 -11.89 -54.88
C ALA A 5 -22.25 -11.36 -53.68
N PHE A 6 -22.99 -12.25 -53.00
CA PHE A 6 -22.93 -12.51 -51.53
C PHE A 6 -24.19 -13.27 -51.06
N PRO A 7 -24.03 -14.49 -50.51
CA PRO A 7 -25.00 -15.09 -49.63
C PRO A 7 -24.39 -15.21 -48.23
N THR A 8 -24.75 -14.36 -47.27
CA THR A 8 -24.44 -14.63 -45.85
C THR A 8 -25.55 -14.11 -44.93
N ARG A 9 -26.51 -14.99 -44.66
CA ARG A 9 -27.10 -15.07 -43.31
C ARG A 9 -25.98 -15.53 -42.38
N CYS A 10 -25.55 -14.66 -41.48
CA CYS A 10 -24.84 -15.08 -40.27
C CYS A 10 -25.75 -14.71 -39.08
N PRO A 11 -26.31 -15.68 -38.34
CA PRO A 11 -27.03 -15.38 -37.12
C PRO A 11 -26.00 -14.93 -36.10
N VAL A 12 -26.00 -13.64 -35.78
CA VAL A 12 -25.23 -13.08 -34.68
C VAL A 12 -25.80 -13.69 -33.40
N LEU A 13 -25.20 -14.80 -32.95
CA LEU A 13 -25.28 -15.24 -31.58
C LEU A 13 -24.67 -14.11 -30.76
N PHE A 14 -25.52 -13.22 -30.24
CA PHE A 14 -25.16 -12.32 -29.16
C PHE A 14 -24.76 -13.20 -27.99
N GLN A 15 -23.47 -13.52 -27.92
CA GLN A 15 -22.86 -14.12 -26.75
C GLN A 15 -22.88 -13.03 -25.67
N MET A 16 -23.98 -12.97 -24.93
CA MET A 16 -24.08 -12.19 -23.70
C MET A 16 -23.06 -12.77 -22.74
N SER A 17 -21.88 -12.15 -22.67
CA SER A 17 -20.88 -12.51 -21.68
C SER A 17 -21.48 -12.27 -20.30
N VAL A 18 -21.72 -13.36 -19.57
CA VAL A 18 -22.22 -13.31 -18.20
C VAL A 18 -21.20 -12.53 -17.38
N SER A 19 -21.59 -11.31 -16.97
CA SER A 19 -20.86 -10.48 -16.03
C SER A 19 -20.43 -11.33 -14.84
N GLN A 20 -19.19 -11.13 -14.38
CA GLN A 20 -18.67 -11.74 -13.16
C GLN A 20 -19.73 -11.66 -12.07
N PRO A 21 -19.86 -12.65 -11.17
CA PRO A 21 -20.52 -12.40 -9.92
C PRO A 21 -19.73 -11.25 -9.30
N GLN A 22 -20.25 -10.02 -9.39
CA GLN A 22 -19.67 -8.89 -8.72
C GLN A 22 -19.91 -9.19 -7.25
N SER A 23 -18.91 -9.79 -6.60
CA SER A 23 -18.91 -10.01 -5.17
C SER A 23 -19.31 -8.71 -4.51
N GLY A 24 -20.38 -8.76 -3.72
CA GLY A 24 -20.89 -7.61 -3.00
C GLY A 24 -22.32 -7.18 -3.34
N ARG A 25 -23.12 -7.93 -4.12
CA ARG A 25 -24.57 -7.68 -4.17
C ARG A 25 -25.14 -7.59 -2.76
N GLY A 26 -25.88 -6.52 -2.48
CA GLY A 26 -26.46 -6.27 -1.17
C GLY A 26 -25.52 -5.65 -0.14
N VAL A 27 -24.24 -5.38 -0.46
CA VAL A 27 -23.33 -4.69 0.48
C VAL A 27 -23.77 -3.23 0.66
N PRO A 28 -23.92 -2.75 1.90
CA PRO A 28 -24.40 -1.40 2.18
C PRO A 28 -23.48 -0.33 1.59
N CYS A 29 -24.08 0.77 1.16
CA CYS A 29 -23.30 1.92 0.70
C CYS A 29 -22.75 2.70 1.90
N LEU A 30 -21.43 2.88 1.94
CA LEU A 30 -20.77 3.66 2.99
C LEU A 30 -20.97 5.18 2.83
N ARG A 31 -21.40 5.62 1.65
CA ARG A 31 -21.68 7.04 1.35
C ARG A 31 -23.14 7.44 1.58
N CYS A 32 -24.09 6.55 1.29
CA CYS A 32 -25.51 6.90 1.28
C CYS A 32 -26.20 6.86 2.66
N ARG A 33 -25.46 6.57 3.74
CA ARG A 33 -25.98 6.53 5.12
C ARG A 33 -27.31 5.78 5.25
N GLY A 34 -27.45 4.64 4.56
CA GLY A 34 -28.65 3.80 4.61
C GLY A 34 -29.72 4.09 3.54
N THR A 35 -29.58 5.12 2.71
CA THR A 35 -30.53 5.39 1.61
C THR A 35 -30.45 4.35 0.48
N CYS A 36 -29.34 3.63 0.40
CA CYS A 36 -29.13 2.57 -0.58
C CYS A 36 -29.36 1.20 0.07
N ALA A 37 -30.28 0.41 -0.51
CA ALA A 37 -30.61 -0.94 -0.04
C ALA A 37 -29.48 -1.96 -0.22
N GLY A 38 -28.37 -1.57 -0.87
CA GLY A 38 -27.20 -2.41 -1.11
C GLY A 38 -26.69 -2.28 -2.53
N PHE A 39 -25.48 -2.77 -2.79
CA PHE A 39 -24.87 -2.66 -4.11
C PHE A 39 -25.70 -3.40 -5.16
N GLU A 40 -26.16 -2.67 -6.16
CA GLU A 40 -26.76 -3.25 -7.35
C GLU A 40 -25.86 -2.98 -8.56
N PRO A 41 -25.13 -3.98 -9.06
CA PRO A 41 -24.13 -3.77 -10.10
C PRO A 41 -24.76 -3.36 -11.44
N HIS A 42 -24.20 -2.34 -12.09
CA HIS A 42 -24.55 -2.03 -13.47
C HIS A 42 -23.92 -3.05 -14.42
N SER A 43 -24.60 -3.36 -15.52
CA SER A 43 -24.11 -4.28 -16.56
C SER A 43 -22.81 -3.84 -17.25
N TRP A 44 -22.48 -2.55 -17.25
CA TRP A 44 -21.31 -2.01 -17.97
C TRP A 44 -20.54 -0.92 -17.21
N ARG A 45 -21.11 -0.35 -16.14
CA ARG A 45 -20.45 0.69 -15.33
C ARG A 45 -20.05 0.11 -13.96
N LYS A 46 -18.93 0.56 -13.40
CA LYS A 46 -18.48 0.19 -12.04
C LYS A 46 -19.18 1.01 -10.94
N ILE A 47 -20.49 1.18 -11.06
CA ILE A 47 -21.33 1.96 -10.13
C ILE A 47 -22.58 1.18 -9.75
N CYS A 48 -23.13 1.52 -8.58
CA CYS A 48 -24.42 1.04 -8.12
C CYS A 48 -25.54 1.64 -8.98
N LYS A 49 -26.48 0.82 -9.44
CA LYS A 49 -27.66 1.28 -10.18
C LYS A 49 -28.56 2.14 -9.32
N SER A 50 -28.71 1.81 -8.04
CA SER A 50 -29.65 2.46 -7.12
C SER A 50 -29.16 3.83 -6.67
N CYS A 51 -27.92 3.96 -6.20
CA CYS A 51 -27.40 5.22 -5.64
C CYS A 51 -26.32 5.92 -6.47
N LYS A 52 -25.87 5.32 -7.59
CA LYS A 52 -24.79 5.82 -8.46
C LYS A 52 -23.42 5.94 -7.80
N CYS A 53 -23.26 5.56 -6.53
CA CYS A 53 -21.96 5.44 -5.90
C CYS A 53 -21.13 4.33 -6.55
N SER A 54 -19.81 4.46 -6.49
CA SER A 54 -18.89 3.50 -7.10
C SER A 54 -18.92 2.17 -6.36
N GLN A 55 -18.44 1.10 -7.01
CA GLN A 55 -18.32 -0.22 -6.36
C GLN A 55 -17.45 -0.18 -5.09
N GLU A 56 -16.41 0.66 -5.07
CA GLU A 56 -15.59 0.93 -3.88
C GLU A 56 -16.40 1.52 -2.71
N ASP A 57 -17.44 2.32 -2.99
CA ASP A 57 -18.36 2.84 -1.97
C ASP A 57 -19.33 1.78 -1.42
N HIS A 58 -19.23 0.58 -1.99
CA HIS A 58 -20.05 -0.60 -1.74
C HIS A 58 -19.22 -1.85 -1.48
N SER A 59 -17.92 -1.70 -1.25
CA SER A 59 -17.02 -2.81 -1.04
C SER A 59 -16.42 -2.71 0.35
N LEU A 60 -16.77 -3.68 1.19
CA LEU A 60 -16.13 -3.90 2.48
C LEU A 60 -14.95 -4.85 2.26
N SER A 61 -13.90 -4.36 1.59
CA SER A 61 -12.63 -5.09 1.55
C SER A 61 -12.14 -5.23 2.99
N SER A 62 -11.96 -6.47 3.44
CA SER A 62 -11.44 -6.74 4.77
C SER A 62 -9.95 -6.41 4.84
N ASP A 63 -9.46 -6.13 6.04
CA ASP A 63 -8.03 -5.93 6.30
C ASP A 63 -7.19 -7.09 5.73
N LEU A 64 -7.67 -8.32 5.81
CA LEU A 64 -6.97 -9.49 5.27
C LEU A 64 -6.94 -9.51 3.73
N GLU A 65 -7.99 -9.06 3.07
CA GLU A 65 -8.02 -8.95 1.60
C GLU A 65 -7.09 -7.85 1.10
N ASP A 66 -7.05 -6.72 1.79
CA ASP A 66 -6.12 -5.63 1.50
C ASP A 66 -4.66 -6.10 1.66
N ASP A 67 -4.37 -6.87 2.72
CA ASP A 67 -3.03 -7.43 2.93
C ASP A 67 -2.66 -8.46 1.87
N ARG A 68 -3.61 -9.24 1.37
CA ARG A 68 -3.38 -10.19 0.27
C ARG A 68 -3.10 -9.46 -1.04
N LYS A 69 -3.82 -8.37 -1.33
CA LYS A 69 -3.59 -7.54 -2.53
C LYS A 69 -2.18 -6.95 -2.52
N ILE A 70 -1.81 -6.30 -1.42
CA ILE A 70 -0.46 -5.73 -1.25
C ILE A 70 0.58 -6.85 -1.20
N GLY A 71 0.28 -7.96 -0.53
CA GLY A 71 1.15 -9.13 -0.44
C GLY A 71 1.48 -9.71 -1.81
N ARG A 72 0.50 -9.79 -2.72
CA ARG A 72 0.70 -10.20 -4.12
C ARG A 72 1.50 -9.19 -4.92
N LEU A 73 1.29 -7.89 -4.73
CA LEU A 73 2.07 -6.86 -5.41
C LEU A 73 3.56 -6.98 -5.05
N LEU A 74 3.85 -7.11 -3.75
CA LEU A 74 5.22 -7.13 -3.22
C LEU A 74 5.89 -8.50 -3.32
N SER A 75 5.14 -9.58 -3.53
CA SER A 75 5.72 -10.91 -3.75
C SER A 75 6.59 -10.91 -5.01
N ASP A 76 7.67 -11.69 -4.97
CA ASP A 76 8.56 -11.89 -6.12
C ASP A 76 9.23 -10.59 -6.61
N SER A 77 9.31 -9.59 -5.72
CA SER A 77 10.05 -8.33 -5.90
C SER A 77 11.16 -8.20 -4.85
N LYS A 78 12.01 -7.18 -4.98
CA LYS A 78 13.00 -6.81 -3.95
C LYS A 78 12.38 -6.50 -2.58
N TYR A 79 11.07 -6.23 -2.52
CA TYR A 79 10.34 -5.89 -1.29
C TYR A 79 9.62 -7.09 -0.64
N ALA A 80 9.94 -8.31 -1.03
CA ALA A 80 9.31 -9.52 -0.48
C ALA A 80 9.44 -9.64 1.06
N THR A 81 10.42 -8.96 1.68
CA THR A 81 10.63 -8.90 3.14
C THR A 81 9.48 -8.23 3.89
N LEU A 82 8.74 -7.32 3.23
CA LEU A 82 7.54 -6.67 3.74
C LEU A 82 6.30 -7.59 3.78
N THR A 83 6.46 -8.83 3.34
CA THR A 83 5.38 -9.83 3.34
C THR A 83 5.73 -11.04 4.21
N ALA A 84 4.72 -11.76 4.67
CA ALA A 84 4.84 -13.02 5.40
C ALA A 84 4.09 -14.13 4.67
N ARG A 85 4.63 -15.36 4.69
CA ARG A 85 3.92 -16.54 4.21
C ARG A 85 2.86 -16.94 5.23
N VAL A 86 1.65 -17.22 4.78
CA VAL A 86 0.58 -17.76 5.63
C VAL A 86 0.86 -19.25 5.88
N LYS A 87 0.85 -19.67 7.16
CA LYS A 87 1.01 -21.09 7.52
C LYS A 87 -0.21 -21.88 7.02
N GLY A 88 0.03 -22.98 6.31
CA GLY A 88 -1.04 -23.85 5.80
C GLY A 88 -1.84 -23.29 4.62
N GLY A 89 -1.39 -22.21 3.98
CA GLY A 89 -1.95 -21.73 2.72
C GLY A 89 -1.12 -22.17 1.52
N ASP A 90 -1.70 -22.07 0.32
CA ASP A 90 -1.12 -22.44 -0.99
C ASP A 90 0.06 -21.53 -1.43
N GLY A 91 1.01 -21.26 -0.54
CA GLY A 91 2.12 -20.34 -0.78
C GLY A 91 1.76 -18.86 -0.74
N VAL A 92 0.51 -18.50 -0.42
CA VAL A 92 0.02 -17.11 -0.38
C VAL A 92 0.82 -16.28 0.63
N ARG A 93 1.26 -15.10 0.17
CA ARG A 93 1.95 -14.10 0.99
C ARG A 93 1.01 -12.95 1.33
N ILE A 94 1.06 -12.49 2.56
CA ILE A 94 0.30 -11.34 3.06
C ILE A 94 1.24 -10.21 3.45
N TYR A 95 0.82 -8.96 3.23
CA TYR A 95 1.55 -7.80 3.69
C TYR A 95 1.65 -7.78 5.22
N LYS A 96 2.84 -7.48 5.75
CA LYS A 96 3.07 -7.26 7.18
C LYS A 96 2.61 -5.85 7.54
N ARG A 97 1.29 -5.65 7.62
CA ARG A 97 0.70 -4.36 8.00
C ARG A 97 1.25 -3.90 9.34
N ASN A 98 1.82 -2.70 9.36
CA ASN A 98 2.18 -2.01 10.59
C ASN A 98 0.98 -1.18 11.09
N ARG A 99 0.39 -1.56 12.23
CA ARG A 99 -0.65 -0.79 12.91
C ARG A 99 -0.02 0.00 14.05
N MET A 100 -0.25 1.30 14.09
CA MET A 100 0.28 2.16 15.15
C MET A 100 -0.82 2.48 16.16
N ILE A 101 -0.63 2.08 17.41
CA ILE A 101 -1.55 2.35 18.52
C ILE A 101 -0.89 3.39 19.43
N ILE A 102 -1.59 4.51 19.67
CA ILE A 102 -1.15 5.59 20.56
C ILE A 102 -2.09 5.60 21.75
N THR A 103 -1.53 5.51 22.96
CA THR A 103 -2.29 5.55 24.21
C THR A 103 -1.87 6.76 25.01
N ASN A 104 -2.76 7.74 25.13
CA ASN A 104 -2.53 8.97 25.88
C ASN A 104 -3.15 8.84 27.28
N PRO A 105 -2.36 8.94 28.36
CA PRO A 105 -2.91 8.91 29.71
C PRO A 105 -3.66 10.21 30.00
N ILE A 106 -4.92 10.10 30.41
CA ILE A 106 -5.73 11.21 30.92
C ILE A 106 -5.61 11.19 32.44
N VAL A 107 -4.79 12.10 32.96
CA VAL A 107 -4.59 12.27 34.40
C VAL A 107 -5.76 13.09 34.97
N SER A 108 -6.91 12.45 35.15
CA SER A 108 -7.99 12.98 35.99
C SER A 108 -7.80 12.46 37.42
N ARG A 109 -7.97 13.30 38.43
CA ARG A 109 -7.53 13.04 39.83
C ARG A 109 -8.29 11.92 40.58
N LYS A 110 -9.02 11.03 39.93
CA LYS A 110 -9.69 9.90 40.60
C LYS A 110 -9.58 8.56 39.90
N ASP A 111 -9.46 8.51 38.58
CA ASP A 111 -9.20 7.27 37.83
C ASP A 111 -8.31 7.57 36.62
N PRO A 112 -7.19 6.84 36.41
CA PRO A 112 -6.43 6.95 35.18
C PRO A 112 -7.28 6.39 34.04
N THR A 113 -7.73 7.27 33.15
CA THR A 113 -8.37 6.87 31.89
C THR A 113 -7.34 6.98 30.77
N PHE A 114 -7.46 6.14 29.75
CA PHE A 114 -6.52 6.12 28.62
C PHE A 114 -7.30 6.39 27.34
N ASP A 115 -6.93 7.45 26.63
CA ASP A 115 -7.41 7.65 25.26
C ASP A 115 -6.53 6.85 24.30
N THR A 116 -7.13 5.97 23.51
CA THR A 116 -6.40 5.09 22.60
C THR A 116 -6.81 5.36 21.16
N ILE A 117 -5.86 5.87 20.39
CA ILE A 117 -6.00 6.13 18.96
C ILE A 117 -5.29 5.01 18.19
N THR A 118 -6.00 4.36 17.26
CA THR A 118 -5.42 3.32 16.41
C THR A 118 -5.35 3.79 14.97
N TYR A 119 -4.14 3.89 14.42
CA TYR A 119 -3.91 4.03 12.98
C TYR A 119 -3.89 2.63 12.36
N GLU A 120 -4.74 2.41 11.36
CA GLU A 120 -4.84 1.14 10.62
C GLU A 120 -3.61 0.87 9.74
N TRP A 121 -2.79 1.89 9.48
CA TRP A 121 -1.54 1.76 8.76
C TRP A 121 -0.55 2.83 9.18
N ALA A 122 0.72 2.44 9.30
CA ALA A 122 1.87 3.33 9.37
C ALA A 122 2.99 2.81 8.47
N PRO A 123 3.91 3.67 8.01
CA PRO A 123 5.08 3.21 7.27
C PRO A 123 5.88 2.17 8.08
N PRO A 124 6.43 1.14 7.43
CA PRO A 124 7.21 0.12 8.12
C PRO A 124 8.56 0.67 8.58
N GLY A 125 9.14 0.09 9.65
CA GLY A 125 10.52 0.36 10.08
C GLY A 125 10.74 1.66 10.87
N LEU A 126 9.68 2.44 11.14
CA LEU A 126 9.81 3.70 11.88
C LEU A 126 9.72 3.53 13.40
N THR A 127 10.38 4.44 14.12
CA THR A 127 10.04 4.70 15.52
C THR A 127 8.65 5.32 15.64
N GLN A 128 7.98 5.13 16.77
CA GLN A 128 6.64 5.71 16.99
C GLN A 128 6.64 7.24 16.85
N LYS A 129 7.68 7.92 17.37
CA LYS A 129 7.83 9.38 17.24
C LYS A 129 7.87 9.81 15.78
N LEU A 130 8.71 9.16 14.96
CA LEU A 130 8.84 9.53 13.54
C LEU A 130 7.57 9.19 12.74
N ALA A 131 6.92 8.07 13.06
CA ALA A 131 5.63 7.72 12.46
C ALA A 131 4.53 8.74 12.80
N MET A 132 4.50 9.25 14.03
CA MET A 132 3.57 10.33 14.43
C MET A 132 3.82 11.61 13.64
N GLN A 133 5.07 12.06 13.54
CA GLN A 133 5.43 13.23 12.74
C GLN A 133 5.02 13.05 11.26
N TYR A 134 5.21 11.86 10.70
CA TYR A 134 4.75 11.56 9.34
C TYR A 134 3.23 11.64 9.21
N MET A 135 2.49 11.09 10.17
CA MET A 135 1.02 11.17 10.16
C MET A 135 0.51 12.61 10.28
N GLU A 136 1.23 13.51 10.94
CA GLU A 136 0.88 14.93 11.03
C GLU A 136 0.99 15.66 9.68
N LEU A 137 1.82 15.18 8.76
CA LEU A 137 1.92 15.72 7.39
C LEU A 137 0.74 15.33 6.49
N ILE A 138 -0.05 14.33 6.89
CA ILE A 138 -1.24 13.90 6.16
C ILE A 138 -2.44 14.73 6.62
N PRO A 139 -3.27 15.30 5.70
CA PRO A 139 -4.50 15.99 6.06
C PRO A 139 -5.35 15.15 7.02
N LYS A 140 -5.92 15.78 8.05
CA LYS A 140 -6.59 15.08 9.17
C LYS A 140 -7.71 14.15 8.69
N GLU A 141 -8.45 14.56 7.67
CA GLU A 141 -9.51 13.83 7.01
C GLU A 141 -9.04 12.63 6.18
N MET A 142 -7.74 12.53 5.88
CA MET A 142 -7.12 11.41 5.14
C MET A 142 -6.27 10.51 6.02
N GLN A 143 -6.09 10.84 7.31
CA GLN A 143 -5.32 10.01 8.23
C GLN A 143 -6.04 8.66 8.45
N PRO A 144 -5.34 7.52 8.40
CA PRO A 144 -5.96 6.20 8.48
C PRO A 144 -6.30 5.80 9.92
N VAL A 145 -6.98 6.68 10.66
CA VAL A 145 -7.43 6.41 12.04
C VAL A 145 -8.67 5.52 11.99
N ALA A 146 -8.64 4.42 12.74
CA ALA A 146 -9.70 3.43 12.77
C ALA A 146 -11.07 4.06 13.05
N GLY A 147 -12.07 3.70 12.24
CA GLY A 147 -13.43 4.22 12.36
C GLY A 147 -13.66 5.63 11.80
N THR A 148 -12.64 6.28 11.23
CA THR A 148 -12.77 7.61 10.61
C THR A 148 -12.92 7.55 9.10
N ASP A 149 -13.33 8.67 8.50
CA ASP A 149 -13.39 8.85 7.04
C ASP A 149 -12.02 8.65 6.37
N GLY A 150 -10.91 8.94 7.06
CA GLY A 150 -9.57 8.74 6.52
C GLY A 150 -9.15 7.27 6.42
N ALA A 151 -9.55 6.42 7.37
CA ALA A 151 -9.41 4.96 7.23
C ALA A 151 -10.22 4.42 6.05
N TYR A 152 -11.46 4.91 5.90
CA TYR A 152 -12.28 4.58 4.74
C TYR A 152 -11.63 5.06 3.42
N TYR A 153 -11.14 6.28 3.38
CA TYR A 153 -10.44 6.85 2.23
C TYR A 153 -9.25 5.98 1.81
N ARG A 154 -8.40 5.56 2.77
CA ARG A 154 -7.26 4.68 2.50
C ARG A 154 -7.69 3.36 1.85
N ARG A 155 -8.71 2.68 2.40
CA ARG A 155 -9.21 1.41 1.83
C ARG A 155 -9.73 1.59 0.41
N ARG A 156 -10.46 2.68 0.17
CA ARG A 156 -10.95 3.05 -1.17
C ARG A 156 -9.79 3.29 -2.14
N GLN A 157 -8.73 3.99 -1.72
CA GLN A 157 -7.53 4.17 -2.55
C GLN A 157 -6.87 2.83 -2.90
N LEU A 158 -6.73 1.91 -1.95
CA LEU A 158 -6.16 0.58 -2.23
C LEU A 158 -6.99 -0.21 -3.25
N MET A 159 -8.32 -0.20 -3.13
CA MET A 159 -9.19 -0.88 -4.10
C MET A 159 -9.06 -0.29 -5.51
N ARG A 160 -8.90 1.03 -5.61
CA ARG A 160 -8.77 1.73 -6.89
C ARG A 160 -7.39 1.52 -7.53
N GLN A 161 -6.34 1.55 -6.72
CA GLN A 161 -4.95 1.52 -7.18
C GLN A 161 -4.42 0.10 -7.38
N LEU A 162 -4.97 -0.90 -6.70
CA LEU A 162 -4.53 -2.30 -6.78
C LEU A 162 -5.67 -3.25 -7.22
N PRO A 163 -6.22 -3.12 -8.45
CA PRO A 163 -7.14 -4.10 -8.98
C PRO A 163 -6.50 -5.49 -9.10
N LEU A 164 -7.24 -6.54 -8.74
CA LEU A 164 -6.71 -7.91 -8.77
C LEU A 164 -6.28 -8.38 -10.18
N TYR A 165 -7.04 -7.97 -11.20
CA TYR A 165 -6.79 -8.32 -12.60
C TYR A 165 -5.55 -7.62 -13.19
N ASP A 166 -4.95 -6.65 -12.51
CA ASP A 166 -3.68 -6.04 -12.96
C ASP A 166 -2.47 -6.90 -12.55
N GLN A 167 -2.66 -7.85 -11.63
CA GLN A 167 -1.58 -8.64 -11.01
C GLN A 167 -1.73 -10.15 -11.20
N ASP A 168 -2.94 -10.64 -11.49
CA ASP A 168 -3.24 -12.06 -11.56
C ASP A 168 -3.99 -12.39 -12.86
N PRO A 169 -3.34 -13.04 -13.84
CA PRO A 169 -3.98 -13.41 -15.11
C PRO A 169 -5.21 -14.29 -14.94
N SER A 170 -5.32 -15.07 -13.86
CA SER A 170 -6.52 -15.89 -13.57
C SER A 170 -7.76 -15.05 -13.27
N GLN A 171 -7.60 -13.77 -12.95
CA GLN A 171 -8.68 -12.84 -12.68
C GLN A 171 -9.13 -12.10 -13.96
N CYS A 172 -8.37 -12.21 -15.04
CA CYS A 172 -8.71 -11.68 -16.35
C CYS A 172 -9.66 -12.61 -17.09
N ARG A 173 -10.44 -12.06 -18.02
CA ARG A 173 -11.41 -12.81 -18.82
C ARG A 173 -11.02 -12.79 -20.29
N GLY A 174 -11.05 -13.96 -20.91
CA GLY A 174 -10.85 -14.08 -22.35
C GLY A 174 -9.42 -13.80 -22.80
N LEU A 175 -8.42 -13.97 -21.92
CA LEU A 175 -7.03 -14.02 -22.36
C LEU A 175 -6.80 -15.35 -23.08
N SER A 176 -6.21 -15.28 -24.25
CA SER A 176 -5.63 -16.43 -24.95
C SER A 176 -4.38 -16.93 -24.20
N GLU A 177 -3.91 -18.14 -24.55
CA GLU A 177 -2.70 -18.72 -23.93
C GLU A 177 -1.45 -17.84 -24.14
N ASP A 178 -1.31 -17.23 -25.33
CA ASP A 178 -0.23 -16.30 -25.64
C ASP A 178 -0.32 -15.01 -24.81
N GLU A 179 -1.52 -14.46 -24.63
CA GLU A 179 -1.74 -13.25 -23.83
C GLU A 179 -1.53 -13.49 -22.33
N LEU A 180 -1.89 -14.69 -21.83
CA LEU A 180 -1.56 -15.10 -20.46
C LEU A 180 -0.05 -15.02 -20.25
N LYS A 181 0.73 -15.56 -21.19
CA LYS A 181 2.19 -15.54 -21.11
C LYS A 181 2.76 -14.13 -21.14
N LEU A 182 2.25 -13.28 -22.02
CA LEU A 182 2.64 -11.86 -22.09
C LEU A 182 2.32 -11.12 -20.80
N MET A 183 1.17 -11.38 -20.17
CA MET A 183 0.78 -10.76 -18.91
C MET A 183 1.68 -11.21 -17.76
N GLU A 184 2.01 -12.50 -17.66
CA GLU A 184 2.94 -13.01 -16.66
C GLU A 184 4.32 -12.35 -16.78
N ASP A 185 4.85 -12.27 -18.01
CA ASP A 185 6.15 -11.66 -18.28
C ASP A 185 6.13 -10.16 -17.99
N PHE A 186 5.02 -9.47 -18.31
CA PHE A 186 4.80 -8.06 -17.95
C PHE A 186 4.82 -7.85 -16.43
N VAL A 187 4.03 -8.63 -15.67
CA VAL A 187 3.96 -8.51 -14.20
C VAL A 187 5.33 -8.77 -13.59
N LYS A 188 6.05 -9.78 -14.07
CA LYS A 188 7.42 -10.10 -13.62
C LYS A 188 8.37 -8.93 -13.87
N LYS A 189 8.36 -8.36 -15.08
CA LYS A 189 9.22 -7.24 -15.45
C LYS A 189 8.89 -5.98 -14.64
N TYR A 190 7.61 -5.63 -14.54
CA TYR A 190 7.14 -4.49 -13.76
C TYR A 190 7.59 -4.58 -12.29
N LYS A 191 7.45 -5.74 -11.66
CA LYS A 191 7.88 -5.96 -10.26
C LYS A 191 9.38 -5.86 -10.06
N ALA A 192 10.17 -6.20 -11.08
CA ALA A 192 11.62 -6.16 -11.02
C ALA A 192 12.17 -4.74 -11.28
N GLU A 193 11.59 -4.02 -12.24
CA GLU A 193 12.19 -2.80 -12.80
C GLU A 193 11.47 -1.50 -12.41
N ALA A 194 10.17 -1.54 -12.09
CA ALA A 194 9.36 -0.33 -11.93
C ALA A 194 8.59 -0.25 -10.60
N LEU A 195 8.38 -1.39 -9.91
CA LEU A 195 7.79 -1.39 -8.59
C LEU A 195 8.76 -0.73 -7.60
N GLY A 196 8.28 0.29 -6.88
CA GLY A 196 8.99 1.00 -5.83
C GLY A 196 8.19 1.04 -4.53
N VAL A 197 8.88 1.04 -3.39
CA VAL A 197 8.30 1.30 -2.07
C VAL A 197 9.04 2.47 -1.44
N GLY A 198 8.30 3.55 -1.15
CA GLY A 198 8.89 4.72 -0.51
C GLY A 198 9.32 4.45 0.94
N GLU A 199 10.53 4.88 1.30
CA GLU A 199 11.06 4.83 2.66
C GLU A 199 10.85 6.19 3.34
N VAL A 200 10.27 6.17 4.55
CA VAL A 200 10.13 7.38 5.36
C VAL A 200 11.34 7.49 6.29
N ALA A 201 12.04 8.61 6.25
CA ALA A 201 13.18 8.88 7.12
C ALA A 201 13.35 10.39 7.35
N LEU A 202 14.22 10.77 8.28
CA LEU A 202 14.69 12.16 8.32
C LEU A 202 15.68 12.41 7.17
N PRO A 203 15.81 13.66 6.69
CA PRO A 203 16.80 13.99 5.68
C PRO A 203 18.22 13.56 6.08
N GLY A 204 18.90 12.89 5.15
CA GLY A 204 20.24 12.33 5.36
C GLY A 204 20.27 10.95 6.04
N GLN A 205 19.12 10.41 6.46
CA GLN A 205 19.03 9.09 7.11
C GLN A 205 18.40 8.01 6.21
N GLY A 206 17.68 8.38 5.14
CA GLY A 206 17.09 7.42 4.20
C GLY A 206 17.92 7.22 2.93
N GLY A 207 17.60 6.18 2.15
CA GLY A 207 18.27 5.90 0.86
C GLY A 207 19.67 5.30 0.97
N SER A 208 20.19 5.10 2.20
CA SER A 208 21.36 4.27 2.42
C SER A 208 20.91 2.82 2.35
N GLY A 209 21.04 2.19 1.18
CA GLY A 209 20.96 0.74 1.09
C GLY A 209 21.83 0.17 2.20
N LYS A 210 21.25 -0.61 3.12
CA LYS A 210 22.03 -1.40 4.06
C LYS A 210 22.86 -2.37 3.23
N GLU A 211 24.05 -1.96 2.83
CA GLU A 211 25.11 -2.88 2.41
C GLU A 211 25.50 -3.69 3.65
N GLU A 212 24.72 -4.74 3.93
CA GLU A 212 25.17 -5.83 4.76
C GLU A 212 26.23 -6.61 3.97
N GLY A 213 27.49 -6.28 4.19
CA GLY A 213 28.59 -7.05 3.63
C GLY A 213 29.97 -6.50 3.94
N LYS A 214 30.53 -6.83 5.11
CA LYS A 214 31.89 -7.39 5.17
C LYS A 214 32.23 -8.05 6.50
N SER A 215 32.22 -9.39 6.43
CA SER A 215 33.23 -10.31 6.95
C SER A 215 34.11 -9.80 8.10
N GLN A 216 33.86 -10.38 9.26
CA GLN A 216 34.87 -10.52 10.32
C GLN A 216 36.07 -11.28 9.74
N ASP A 217 37.23 -10.63 9.69
CA ASP A 217 38.49 -11.34 9.78
C ASP A 217 39.26 -10.82 10.99
N LYS A 218 39.54 -11.74 11.92
CA LYS A 218 40.25 -11.49 13.18
C LYS A 218 41.70 -11.84 12.96
N SER A 219 42.60 -10.88 13.13
CA SER A 219 43.97 -11.17 13.57
C SER A 219 44.47 -10.08 14.52
N ILE A 220 45.29 -10.54 15.45
CA ILE A 220 45.54 -10.04 16.81
C ILE A 220 46.81 -9.19 16.85
N ALA A 221 46.84 -8.10 17.63
CA ALA A 221 48.00 -7.73 18.46
C ALA A 221 47.63 -6.63 19.49
N ALA A 222 48.08 -6.82 20.73
CA ALA A 222 47.74 -6.07 21.93
C ALA A 222 48.70 -4.89 22.22
N GLY A 223 48.25 -3.87 22.98
CA GLY A 223 49.15 -2.91 23.62
C GLY A 223 48.55 -1.67 24.32
N LYS A 224 48.10 -1.86 25.57
CA LYS A 224 48.00 -0.93 26.74
C LYS A 224 47.02 0.31 26.80
N PRO A 225 46.38 0.56 27.98
CA PRO A 225 45.49 1.72 28.29
C PRO A 225 46.15 2.72 29.30
N PRO A 226 45.43 3.66 29.95
CA PRO A 226 44.30 4.52 29.53
C PRO A 226 44.61 6.03 29.69
N GLU A 227 43.83 6.93 29.07
CA GLU A 227 43.70 8.28 29.61
C GLU A 227 42.29 8.84 29.42
N SER A 228 41.73 9.27 30.54
CA SER A 228 40.40 9.84 30.74
C SER A 228 40.43 11.31 30.38
N THR A 229 39.62 11.77 29.43
CA THR A 229 39.15 13.15 29.39
C THR A 229 37.70 13.22 28.91
N ASN A 230 36.98 14.15 29.51
CA ASN A 230 35.54 14.23 29.57
C ASN A 230 34.87 14.65 28.25
N GLY A 231 33.60 14.23 28.14
CA GLY A 231 32.56 14.65 27.21
C GLY A 231 32.82 15.89 26.36
N ALA A 232 32.98 15.66 25.06
CA ALA A 232 32.66 16.61 24.02
C ALA A 232 31.51 16.01 23.20
N LEU A 233 30.39 16.73 23.17
CA LEU A 233 29.32 16.51 22.20
C LEU A 233 29.95 16.63 20.80
N GLU A 234 29.89 15.55 20.03
CA GLU A 234 30.19 15.59 18.60
C GLU A 234 29.36 16.72 17.96
N PRO A 235 29.98 17.63 17.19
CA PRO A 235 29.24 18.73 16.59
C PRO A 235 28.24 18.17 15.57
N ALA A 236 27.01 18.67 15.64
CA ALA A 236 25.98 18.37 14.65
C ALA A 236 26.56 18.56 13.24
N PRO A 237 26.35 17.61 12.30
CA PRO A 237 26.78 17.81 10.93
C PRO A 237 26.10 19.07 10.39
N ALA A 238 26.90 19.89 9.70
CA ALA A 238 26.55 21.19 9.15
C ALA A 238 25.13 21.25 8.59
N GLU A 239 24.43 22.37 8.82
CA GLU A 239 23.11 22.70 8.29
C GLU A 239 23.09 22.62 6.76
N GLY A 240 23.04 21.41 6.21
CA GLY A 240 22.77 21.14 4.83
C GLY A 240 21.31 21.46 4.59
N HIS A 241 21.03 22.46 3.75
CA HIS A 241 19.66 22.72 3.32
C HIS A 241 19.21 21.57 2.42
N TYR A 242 18.51 20.59 2.97
CA TYR A 242 17.91 19.50 2.19
C TYR A 242 16.85 20.08 1.26
N ARG A 243 16.72 19.55 0.04
CA ARG A 243 15.76 20.02 -0.96
C ARG A 243 15.02 18.85 -1.60
N CYS A 244 13.72 19.02 -1.80
CA CYS A 244 12.93 18.06 -2.57
C CYS A 244 13.37 18.04 -4.05
N GLU A 245 13.56 16.84 -4.61
CA GLU A 245 13.98 16.69 -6.01
C GLU A 245 12.93 17.20 -6.99
N THR A 246 11.64 17.08 -6.65
CA THR A 246 10.53 17.44 -7.53
C THR A 246 10.20 18.93 -7.45
N CYS A 247 9.91 19.46 -6.25
CA CYS A 247 9.44 20.85 -6.10
C CYS A 247 10.54 21.86 -5.75
N LYS A 248 11.78 21.40 -5.52
CA LYS A 248 12.98 22.21 -5.18
C LYS A 248 12.88 23.02 -3.88
N GLN A 249 11.80 22.87 -3.11
CA GLN A 249 11.61 23.51 -1.81
C GLN A 249 12.57 22.92 -0.77
N THR A 250 12.99 23.77 0.16
CA THR A 250 13.85 23.38 1.29
C THR A 250 13.06 22.57 2.31
N VAL A 251 13.68 21.55 2.87
CA VAL A 251 13.09 20.68 3.87
C VAL A 251 13.88 20.78 5.18
N PRO A 252 13.22 21.06 6.32
CA PRO A 252 13.86 21.02 7.64
C PRO A 252 14.45 19.65 7.96
N GLY A 253 15.62 19.60 8.61
CA GLY A 253 16.31 18.34 8.94
C GLY A 253 15.56 17.45 9.95
N ASP A 254 14.58 17.98 10.65
CA ASP A 254 13.72 17.28 11.60
C ASP A 254 12.34 16.91 11.03
N CYS A 255 12.07 17.24 9.76
CA CYS A 255 10.83 16.93 9.08
C CYS A 255 10.94 15.59 8.32
N PRO A 256 10.02 14.62 8.53
CA PRO A 256 10.03 13.37 7.79
C PRO A 256 9.92 13.59 6.27
N VAL A 257 10.74 12.88 5.50
CA VAL A 257 10.71 12.86 4.03
C VAL A 257 10.48 11.44 3.53
N VAL A 258 10.04 11.33 2.27
CA VAL A 258 9.89 10.05 1.57
C VAL A 258 10.99 9.94 0.51
N TYR A 259 11.82 8.91 0.63
CA TYR A 259 12.78 8.49 -0.38
C TYR A 259 12.10 7.49 -1.31
N ALA A 260 12.09 7.78 -2.61
CA ALA A 260 11.64 6.83 -3.63
C ALA A 260 12.87 6.10 -4.20
N ASP A 261 12.70 4.80 -4.44
CA ASP A 261 13.66 3.94 -5.14
C ASP A 261 13.61 4.12 -6.67
#